data_AF-A0A497ELE0-F1
#
_entry.id   AF-A0A497ELE0-F1
#
_cell.length_a   1.000
_cell.length_b   1.000
_cell.length_c   1.000
_cell.angle_alpha   90.00
_cell.angle_beta   90.00
_cell.angle_gamma   90.00
#
_symmetry.space_group_name_H-M   'P 1'
#
loop_
_entity.id
_entity.type
_entity.pdbx_description
1 polymer ?
#
loop_
_entity_poly.entity_id
_entity_poly.type
_entity_poly.pdbx_seq_one_letter_code
_entity_poly.pdbx_strand_id
1 'polypeptide(L)'
;MAFSRTDRVSKLAGGISIGSEEITAGTLTGRFIDKTDGQIVLVSNWHVFEGKPGETKILQPGPYDGGSAPNDMVGILKRYVELDRRKKMPWWKRIICALFGWFLEEWCLGSKEPNHLDAACAEYVPATEDRSLLPGIYLDDGTRIVPQETVSGDGLDGKKVWKSGRTTGVTVGKVEVGSAKVKVWYGDRWVLFEDVVLVRGECKGGDSGSPVFLMIGDEPSENDKLCGILFAGSPGFFVFCKYKYLEDELKVSWAP
;
A
#
# COMPACT_ATOMS: atom_id res chain seq x y z
N MET A 1 -15.87 -18.46 -12.39
CA MET A 1 -16.21 -17.28 -11.58
C MET A 1 -14.94 -16.46 -11.44
N ALA A 2 -15.00 -15.14 -11.58
CA ALA A 2 -13.85 -14.27 -11.36
C ALA A 2 -13.31 -14.47 -9.94
N PHE A 3 -12.01 -14.37 -9.75
CA PHE A 3 -11.39 -14.50 -8.44
C PHE A 3 -11.84 -13.35 -7.53
N SER A 4 -12.40 -13.68 -6.36
CA SER A 4 -12.79 -12.67 -5.38
C SER A 4 -11.60 -12.23 -4.56
N ARG A 5 -11.25 -10.94 -4.67
CA ARG A 5 -10.17 -10.32 -3.90
C ARG A 5 -10.59 -9.93 -2.48
N THR A 6 -11.88 -9.96 -2.19
CA THR A 6 -12.48 -9.53 -0.92
C THR A 6 -12.92 -10.70 -0.04
N ASP A 7 -12.92 -11.93 -0.55
CA ASP A 7 -13.30 -13.11 0.21
C ASP A 7 -12.19 -13.54 1.18
N ARG A 8 -12.57 -14.36 2.17
CA ARG A 8 -11.61 -15.11 3.01
C ARG A 8 -10.86 -16.11 2.14
N VAL A 9 -9.53 -16.08 2.20
CA VAL A 9 -8.69 -17.01 1.44
C VAL A 9 -7.70 -17.74 2.34
N SER A 10 -7.60 -19.07 2.24
CA SER A 10 -6.60 -19.83 3.00
C SER A 10 -5.16 -19.59 2.52
N LYS A 11 -4.99 -19.10 1.28
CA LYS A 11 -3.70 -18.78 0.66
C LYS A 11 -3.64 -17.27 0.42
N LEU A 12 -2.87 -16.56 1.22
CA LEU A 12 -2.67 -15.13 1.06
C LEU A 12 -1.53 -14.86 0.08
N ALA A 13 -1.74 -13.93 -0.85
CA ALA A 13 -0.73 -13.36 -1.72
C ALA A 13 -1.14 -11.92 -2.07
N GLY A 14 -0.27 -11.14 -2.70
CA GLY A 14 -0.54 -9.72 -2.97
C GLY A 14 -1.78 -9.48 -3.85
N GLY A 15 -2.42 -8.32 -3.65
CA GLY A 15 -3.59 -7.89 -4.42
C GLY A 15 -4.97 -8.25 -3.83
N ILE A 16 -5.01 -8.79 -2.61
CA ILE A 16 -6.26 -9.11 -1.89
C ILE A 16 -6.56 -8.11 -0.78
N SER A 17 -7.80 -8.12 -0.30
CA SER A 17 -8.25 -7.33 0.85
C SER A 17 -7.48 -7.67 2.12
N ILE A 18 -7.05 -6.63 2.84
CA ILE A 18 -6.43 -6.73 4.16
C ILE A 18 -6.64 -5.43 4.93
N GLY A 19 -6.56 -5.45 6.25
CA GLY A 19 -6.55 -4.22 7.05
C GLY A 19 -6.35 -4.50 8.53
N SER A 20 -5.94 -3.49 9.30
CA SER A 20 -5.99 -3.58 10.75
C SER A 20 -7.42 -3.60 11.27
N GLU A 21 -7.61 -4.08 12.49
CA GLU A 21 -8.91 -4.03 13.19
C GLU A 21 -9.41 -2.60 13.49
N GLU A 22 -8.56 -1.58 13.31
CA GLU A 22 -8.85 -0.17 13.59
C GLU A 22 -9.39 0.62 12.38
N ILE A 23 -9.30 0.05 11.16
CA ILE A 23 -9.62 0.75 9.91
C ILE A 23 -10.62 -0.04 9.03
N THR A 24 -10.88 0.45 7.82
CA THR A 24 -11.82 -0.17 6.87
C THR A 24 -11.23 -1.37 6.12
N ALA A 25 -10.55 -1.14 4.99
CA ALA A 25 -9.77 -2.16 4.27
C ALA A 25 -8.91 -1.51 3.18
N GLY A 26 -7.73 -2.08 2.95
CA GLY A 26 -6.85 -1.81 1.82
C GLY A 26 -6.41 -3.11 1.15
N THR A 27 -5.26 -3.05 0.48
CA THR A 27 -4.70 -4.13 -0.32
C THR A 27 -3.41 -4.65 0.31
N LEU A 28 -3.25 -5.98 0.35
CA LEU A 28 -2.00 -6.62 0.72
C LEU A 28 -0.97 -6.40 -0.40
N THR A 29 0.15 -5.75 -0.10
CA THR A 29 1.25 -5.58 -1.07
C THR A 29 1.86 -6.93 -1.41
N GLY A 30 2.12 -7.75 -0.39
CA GLY A 30 2.60 -9.12 -0.55
C GLY A 30 3.45 -9.57 0.62
N ARG A 31 4.26 -10.60 0.35
CA ARG A 31 5.19 -11.23 1.29
C ARG A 31 6.57 -10.58 1.20
N PHE A 32 7.14 -10.23 2.33
CA PHE A 32 8.48 -9.63 2.43
C PHE A 32 9.31 -10.33 3.51
N ILE A 33 10.62 -10.16 3.46
CA ILE A 33 11.54 -10.46 4.57
C ILE A 33 11.79 -9.15 5.32
N ASP A 34 11.63 -9.18 6.64
CA ASP A 34 12.08 -8.12 7.52
C ASP A 34 13.60 -8.17 7.66
N LYS A 35 14.30 -7.12 7.21
CA LYS A 35 15.76 -7.05 7.23
C LYS A 35 16.31 -6.84 8.65
N THR A 36 15.46 -6.54 9.63
CA THR A 36 15.90 -6.35 11.02
C THR A 36 16.06 -7.65 11.80
N ASP A 37 15.35 -8.73 11.42
CA ASP A 37 15.39 -10.02 12.11
C ASP A 37 15.22 -11.26 11.22
N GLY A 38 15.06 -11.08 9.90
CA GLY A 38 14.95 -12.16 8.93
C GLY A 38 13.58 -12.82 8.84
N GLN A 39 12.57 -12.33 9.58
CA GLN A 39 11.23 -12.93 9.58
C GLN A 39 10.46 -12.62 8.29
N ILE A 40 9.57 -13.53 7.90
CA ILE A 40 8.58 -13.27 6.86
C ILE A 40 7.47 -12.37 7.44
N VAL A 41 7.15 -11.29 6.73
CA VAL A 41 6.16 -10.28 7.14
C VAL A 41 5.16 -9.97 6.00
N LEU A 42 3.98 -9.50 6.39
CA LEU A 42 3.01 -8.88 5.48
C LEU A 42 3.36 -7.39 5.35
N VAL A 43 3.15 -6.80 4.17
CA VAL A 43 3.32 -5.35 3.96
C VAL A 43 2.06 -4.76 3.33
N SER A 44 1.68 -3.56 3.78
CA SER A 44 0.68 -2.69 3.16
C SER A 44 1.01 -1.22 3.49
N ASN A 45 0.15 -0.27 3.12
CA ASN A 45 0.31 1.10 3.58
C ASN A 45 0.14 1.18 5.10
N TRP A 46 0.78 2.17 5.73
CA TRP A 46 0.61 2.40 7.17
C TRP A 46 -0.84 2.70 7.51
N HIS A 47 -1.54 3.52 6.71
CA HIS A 47 -2.96 3.80 6.96
C HIS A 47 -3.90 2.60 6.73
N VAL A 48 -3.40 1.51 6.13
CA VAL A 48 -4.12 0.23 6.01
C VAL A 48 -3.84 -0.67 7.22
N PHE A 49 -2.66 -0.57 7.80
CA PHE A 49 -2.28 -1.28 9.04
C PHE A 49 -2.25 -0.33 10.24
N GLU A 50 -3.08 0.71 10.28
CA GLU A 50 -3.03 1.72 11.33
C GLU A 50 -3.28 1.08 12.69
N GLY A 51 -2.46 1.42 13.68
CA GLY A 51 -2.55 0.83 15.01
C GLY A 51 -1.29 0.98 15.84
N LYS A 52 -1.20 0.17 16.91
CA LYS A 52 -0.07 0.10 17.82
C LYS A 52 0.74 -1.18 17.57
N PRO A 53 2.05 -1.06 17.29
CA PRO A 53 2.93 -2.21 17.12
C PRO A 53 2.89 -3.17 18.33
N GLY A 54 2.87 -4.47 18.05
CA GLY A 54 2.78 -5.54 19.04
C GLY A 54 1.37 -5.79 19.61
N GLU A 55 0.38 -4.96 19.27
CA GLU A 55 -0.97 -5.04 19.82
C GLU A 55 -2.05 -5.15 18.74
N THR A 56 -1.98 -4.32 17.71
CA THR A 56 -3.05 -4.24 16.71
C THR A 56 -3.04 -5.45 15.77
N LYS A 57 -4.19 -6.10 15.67
CA LYS A 57 -4.39 -7.26 14.77
C LYS A 57 -4.57 -6.83 13.32
N ILE A 58 -4.00 -7.61 12.42
CA ILE A 58 -4.18 -7.51 10.97
C ILE A 58 -5.10 -8.64 10.52
N LEU A 59 -6.14 -8.29 9.75
CA LEU A 59 -7.22 -9.18 9.34
C LEU A 59 -7.22 -9.41 7.83
N GLN A 60 -7.54 -10.63 7.40
CA GLN A 60 -7.84 -10.97 6.01
C GLN A 60 -9.18 -11.73 5.92
N PRO A 61 -10.17 -11.19 5.20
CA PRO A 61 -10.17 -9.88 4.53
C PRO A 61 -10.14 -8.73 5.56
N GLY A 62 -9.98 -7.48 5.10
CA GLY A 62 -10.08 -6.32 6.00
C GLY A 62 -11.50 -6.14 6.56
N PRO A 63 -11.69 -5.38 7.67
CA PRO A 63 -13.01 -5.18 8.30
C PRO A 63 -14.14 -4.78 7.36
N TYR A 64 -13.89 -3.87 6.42
CA TYR A 64 -14.89 -3.40 5.45
C TYR A 64 -15.39 -4.51 4.53
N ASP A 65 -14.53 -5.47 4.21
CA ASP A 65 -14.85 -6.63 3.37
C ASP A 65 -15.31 -7.84 4.22
N GLY A 66 -15.64 -7.61 5.50
CA GLY A 66 -16.30 -8.57 6.38
C GLY A 66 -15.37 -9.35 7.31
N GLY A 67 -14.08 -9.00 7.38
CA GLY A 67 -13.13 -9.60 8.33
C GLY A 67 -13.39 -9.18 9.77
N SER A 68 -13.14 -10.08 10.72
CA SER A 68 -13.35 -9.86 12.14
C SER A 68 -12.39 -10.67 13.01
N ALA A 69 -11.87 -10.04 14.07
CA ALA A 69 -11.09 -10.74 15.08
C ALA A 69 -12.00 -11.61 15.98
N PRO A 70 -11.49 -12.74 16.52
CA PRO A 70 -10.13 -13.25 16.34
C PRO A 70 -9.96 -14.10 15.07
N ASN A 71 -11.03 -14.61 14.48
CA ASN A 71 -10.96 -15.70 13.49
C ASN A 71 -10.28 -15.32 12.18
N ASP A 72 -10.38 -14.05 11.77
CA ASP A 72 -9.78 -13.57 10.51
C ASP A 72 -8.39 -12.94 10.71
N MET A 73 -7.83 -13.03 11.92
CA MET A 73 -6.49 -12.52 12.19
C MET A 73 -5.44 -13.32 11.44
N VAL A 74 -4.57 -12.62 10.71
CA VAL A 74 -3.45 -13.19 9.94
C VAL A 74 -2.10 -12.64 10.39
N GLY A 75 -2.09 -11.61 11.22
CA GLY A 75 -0.87 -11.01 11.72
C GLY A 75 -1.09 -10.00 12.83
N ILE A 76 0.03 -9.50 13.36
CA ILE A 76 0.07 -8.42 14.35
C ILE A 76 0.98 -7.33 13.78
N LEU A 77 0.53 -6.07 13.85
CA LEU A 77 1.31 -4.93 13.40
C LEU A 77 2.69 -4.94 14.08
N LYS A 78 3.76 -4.83 13.29
CA LYS A 78 5.14 -4.92 13.78
C LYS A 78 5.86 -3.57 13.77
N ARG A 79 5.77 -2.85 12.65
CA ARG A 79 6.47 -1.58 12.44
C ARG A 79 5.82 -0.80 11.31
N TYR A 80 5.97 0.52 11.36
CA TYR A 80 5.57 1.40 10.27
C TYR A 80 6.54 2.56 10.13
N VAL A 81 6.54 3.23 8.97
CA VAL A 81 7.26 4.48 8.79
C VAL A 81 6.43 5.62 9.39
N GLU A 82 6.99 6.32 10.37
CA GLU A 82 6.32 7.45 11.02
C GLU A 82 6.16 8.61 10.04
N LEU A 83 4.91 8.97 9.73
CA LEU A 83 4.59 10.22 9.05
C LEU A 83 4.61 11.38 10.05
N ASP A 84 5.18 12.53 9.70
CA ASP A 84 5.29 13.71 10.57
C ASP A 84 3.96 14.02 11.30
N ARG A 85 3.95 13.73 12.61
CA ARG A 85 2.79 13.82 13.50
C ARG A 85 2.76 15.21 14.15
N ARG A 86 2.19 16.22 13.47
CA ARG A 86 1.68 17.40 14.18
C ARG A 86 0.23 17.19 14.66
N LYS A 87 -0.09 17.85 15.78
CA LYS A 87 -1.39 17.79 16.51
C LYS A 87 -2.60 17.91 15.59
N LYS A 88 -3.64 17.12 15.87
CA LYS A 88 -4.97 17.19 15.23
C LYS A 88 -5.38 18.64 15.01
N MET A 89 -5.66 18.98 13.75
CA MET A 89 -6.06 20.33 13.39
C MET A 89 -7.49 20.60 13.92
N PRO A 90 -7.75 21.74 14.59
CA PRO A 90 -9.07 22.07 15.12
C PRO A 90 -10.15 21.97 14.02
N TRP A 91 -11.36 21.56 14.39
CA TRP A 91 -12.45 21.25 13.45
C TRP A 91 -12.76 22.38 12.44
N TRP A 92 -12.69 23.64 12.89
CA TRP A 92 -12.87 24.81 12.03
C TRP A 92 -11.74 24.98 11.00
N LYS A 93 -10.49 24.62 11.34
CA LYS A 93 -9.37 24.59 10.40
C LYS A 93 -9.45 23.42 9.41
N ARG A 94 -10.03 22.27 9.80
CA ARG A 94 -10.25 21.11 8.90
C ARG A 94 -11.16 21.50 7.73
N ILE A 95 -12.25 22.23 8.00
CA ILE A 95 -13.19 22.70 6.98
C ILE A 95 -12.49 23.67 6.00
N ILE A 96 -11.69 24.60 6.52
CA ILE A 96 -10.97 25.58 5.69
C ILE A 96 -9.89 24.92 4.83
N CYS A 97 -9.08 24.01 5.39
CA CYS A 97 -8.03 23.33 4.62
C CYS A 97 -8.57 22.25 3.66
N ALA A 98 -9.77 21.70 3.89
CA ALA A 98 -10.44 20.82 2.94
C ALA A 98 -10.97 21.58 1.70
N LEU A 99 -11.35 22.85 1.86
CA LEU A 99 -11.93 23.69 0.80
C LEU A 99 -10.90 24.58 0.08
N PHE A 100 -9.88 25.07 0.79
CA PHE A 100 -8.94 26.10 0.32
C PHE A 100 -7.46 25.73 0.48
N GLY A 101 -7.13 24.44 0.68
CA GLY A 101 -5.76 23.99 0.98
C GLY A 101 -4.68 24.39 -0.04
N TRP A 102 -5.07 24.71 -1.29
CA TRP A 102 -4.16 25.23 -2.32
C TRP A 102 -3.83 26.72 -2.15
N PHE A 103 -4.70 27.51 -1.49
CA PHE A 103 -4.53 28.96 -1.28
C PHE A 103 -3.75 29.31 0.01
N LEU A 104 -3.59 28.37 0.94
CA LEU A 104 -3.01 28.57 2.28
C LEU A 104 -1.88 27.54 2.55
N GLU A 105 -0.88 27.58 1.68
CA GLU A 105 0.09 26.50 1.52
C GLU A 105 0.96 26.26 2.76
N GLU A 106 1.56 27.30 3.35
CA GLU A 106 2.29 27.23 4.62
C GLU A 106 1.39 26.95 5.84
N TRP A 107 0.10 27.29 5.76
CA TRP A 107 -0.81 27.23 6.91
C TRP A 107 -1.47 25.86 7.08
N CYS A 108 -1.65 25.13 5.97
CA CYS A 108 -2.18 23.76 5.95
C CYS A 108 -1.07 22.68 5.86
N LEU A 109 0.20 23.06 5.68
CA LEU A 109 1.33 22.14 5.73
C LEU A 109 1.63 21.73 7.17
N GLY A 110 1.27 20.48 7.49
CA GLY A 110 1.56 19.86 8.77
C GLY A 110 3.01 19.41 8.93
N SER A 111 3.76 19.20 7.84
CA SER A 111 5.14 18.72 7.89
C SER A 111 6.17 19.78 7.51
N LYS A 112 7.34 19.75 8.17
CA LYS A 112 8.50 20.58 7.78
C LYS A 112 9.35 19.86 6.72
N GLU A 113 9.47 18.55 6.85
CA GLU A 113 10.14 17.68 5.91
C GLU A 113 9.10 16.84 5.14
N PRO A 114 9.29 16.61 3.84
CA PRO A 114 8.46 15.69 3.05
C PRO A 114 8.69 14.23 3.46
N ASN A 115 7.67 13.40 3.34
CA ASN A 115 7.76 11.95 3.55
C ASN A 115 7.99 11.26 2.21
N HIS A 116 8.61 10.07 2.19
CA HIS A 116 8.78 9.29 0.95
C HIS A 116 7.90 8.05 0.92
N LEU A 117 7.58 7.50 2.08
CA LEU A 117 6.92 6.20 2.21
C LEU A 117 5.75 6.23 3.19
N ASP A 118 4.61 5.73 2.72
CA ASP A 118 3.49 5.30 3.54
C ASP A 118 3.44 3.77 3.53
N ALA A 119 4.05 3.14 4.53
CA ALA A 119 4.05 1.69 4.64
C ALA A 119 4.22 1.19 6.08
N ALA A 120 3.69 -0.01 6.30
CA ALA A 120 3.81 -0.77 7.52
C ALA A 120 4.03 -2.24 7.21
N CYS A 121 4.69 -2.94 8.13
CA CYS A 121 4.81 -4.38 8.11
C CYS A 121 4.18 -5.01 9.36
N ALA A 122 3.71 -6.25 9.20
CA ALA A 122 3.11 -7.04 10.25
C ALA A 122 3.74 -8.43 10.30
N GLU A 123 3.93 -8.96 11.50
CA GLU A 123 4.32 -10.36 11.69
C GLU A 123 3.20 -11.26 11.16
N TYR A 124 3.57 -12.35 10.49
CA TYR A 124 2.59 -13.35 10.03
C TYR A 124 2.33 -14.37 11.14
N VAL A 125 1.18 -14.22 11.80
CA VAL A 125 0.74 -15.05 12.93
C VAL A 125 -0.77 -15.31 12.80
N PRO A 126 -1.19 -16.23 11.93
CA PRO A 126 -2.61 -16.48 11.70
C PRO A 126 -3.28 -17.13 12.90
N ALA A 127 -4.54 -16.79 13.14
CA ALA A 127 -5.36 -17.40 14.19
C ALA A 127 -5.68 -18.88 13.92
N THR A 128 -5.62 -19.31 12.66
CA THR A 128 -5.91 -20.68 12.23
C THR A 128 -4.77 -21.26 11.39
N GLU A 129 -4.48 -22.55 11.57
CA GLU A 129 -3.36 -23.24 10.93
C GLU A 129 -3.53 -23.45 9.42
N ASP A 130 -4.76 -23.34 8.89
CA ASP A 130 -5.07 -23.50 7.47
C ASP A 130 -4.65 -22.29 6.61
N ARG A 131 -4.18 -21.21 7.25
CA ARG A 131 -3.74 -19.99 6.58
C ARG A 131 -2.27 -20.08 6.22
N SER A 132 -1.95 -19.76 4.97
CA SER A 132 -0.56 -19.68 4.47
C SER A 132 -0.29 -18.34 3.78
N LEU A 133 0.86 -17.74 4.06
CA LEU A 133 1.36 -16.57 3.33
C LEU A 133 2.29 -17.03 2.21
N LEU A 134 1.79 -16.96 0.99
CA LEU A 134 2.51 -17.33 -0.22
C LEU A 134 3.20 -16.12 -0.83
N PRO A 135 4.31 -16.33 -1.56
CA PRO A 135 4.87 -15.29 -2.40
C PRO A 135 3.99 -14.96 -3.61
N GLY A 136 4.31 -13.85 -4.27
CA GLY A 136 3.65 -13.45 -5.52
C GLY A 136 2.35 -12.67 -5.30
N ILE A 137 1.61 -12.51 -6.38
CA ILE A 137 0.40 -11.68 -6.47
C ILE A 137 -0.70 -12.40 -7.25
N TYR A 138 -1.95 -12.07 -6.97
CA TYR A 138 -3.09 -12.55 -7.74
C TYR A 138 -3.44 -11.64 -8.92
N LEU A 139 -3.71 -12.26 -10.07
CA LEU A 139 -4.34 -11.67 -11.24
C LEU A 139 -5.88 -11.83 -11.14
N ASP A 140 -6.62 -11.16 -12.03
CA ASP A 140 -8.09 -11.08 -11.95
C ASP A 140 -8.80 -12.41 -12.27
N ASP A 141 -8.13 -13.31 -13.00
CA ASP A 141 -8.59 -14.67 -13.25
C ASP A 141 -8.30 -15.63 -12.08
N GLY A 142 -7.59 -15.16 -11.04
CA GLY A 142 -7.15 -15.95 -9.89
C GLY A 142 -5.80 -16.64 -10.07
N THR A 143 -5.15 -16.48 -11.22
CA THR A 143 -3.78 -16.94 -11.43
C THR A 143 -2.84 -16.18 -10.49
N ARG A 144 -1.91 -16.90 -9.86
CA ARG A 144 -0.86 -16.31 -9.02
C ARG A 144 0.46 -16.31 -9.77
N ILE A 145 1.00 -15.13 -10.05
CA ILE A 145 2.33 -14.97 -10.64
C ILE A 145 3.34 -14.56 -9.58
N VAL A 146 4.61 -14.87 -9.81
CA VAL A 146 5.68 -14.62 -8.83
C VAL A 146 6.82 -13.80 -9.46
N PRO A 147 6.65 -12.48 -9.62
CA PRO A 147 7.71 -11.60 -10.10
C PRO A 147 8.94 -11.67 -9.19
N GLN A 148 10.08 -12.10 -9.75
CA GLN A 148 11.29 -12.40 -8.97
C GLN A 148 12.12 -11.16 -8.63
N GLU A 149 12.04 -10.13 -9.47
CA GLU A 149 12.94 -8.99 -9.40
C GLU A 149 12.26 -7.72 -8.88
N THR A 150 13.09 -6.79 -8.42
CA THR A 150 12.67 -5.46 -7.98
C THR A 150 13.48 -4.39 -8.71
N VAL A 151 12.96 -3.17 -8.71
CA VAL A 151 13.69 -1.97 -9.14
C VAL A 151 13.46 -0.86 -8.12
N SER A 152 14.40 0.07 -7.98
CA SER A 152 14.35 1.12 -6.94
C SER A 152 13.08 1.97 -6.98
N GLY A 153 12.45 2.11 -8.16
CA GLY A 153 11.38 3.05 -8.42
C GLY A 153 11.86 4.35 -9.10
N ASP A 154 13.15 4.49 -9.36
CA ASP A 154 13.73 5.64 -10.06
C ASP A 154 13.74 5.44 -11.59
N GLY A 155 13.81 6.55 -12.33
CA GLY A 155 13.97 6.54 -13.79
C GLY A 155 12.78 5.92 -14.54
N LEU A 156 11.58 5.99 -13.95
CA LEU A 156 10.38 5.37 -14.50
C LEU A 156 9.59 6.27 -15.47
N ASP A 157 10.03 7.52 -15.71
CA ASP A 157 9.34 8.46 -16.59
C ASP A 157 8.98 7.84 -17.95
N GLY A 158 7.71 7.95 -18.32
CA GLY A 158 7.16 7.42 -19.57
C GLY A 158 7.02 5.90 -19.64
N LYS A 159 7.48 5.13 -18.65
CA LYS A 159 7.35 3.67 -18.60
C LYS A 159 5.91 3.24 -18.30
N LYS A 160 5.54 2.03 -18.74
CA LYS A 160 4.30 1.38 -18.33
C LYS A 160 4.51 0.70 -16.98
N VAL A 161 3.49 0.78 -16.13
CA VAL A 161 3.42 0.07 -14.86
C VAL A 161 2.06 -0.58 -14.74
N TRP A 162 1.94 -1.61 -13.92
CA TRP A 162 0.65 -2.15 -13.53
C TRP A 162 0.60 -2.36 -12.02
N LYS A 163 -0.62 -2.38 -11.48
CA LYS A 163 -0.87 -2.62 -10.06
C LYS A 163 -1.88 -3.73 -9.90
N SER A 164 -1.88 -4.42 -8.75
CA SER A 164 -2.92 -5.39 -8.38
C SER A 164 -3.61 -4.95 -7.10
N GLY A 165 -4.88 -4.54 -7.18
CA GLY A 165 -5.61 -3.94 -6.06
C GLY A 165 -6.89 -4.65 -5.72
N ARG A 166 -7.27 -4.66 -4.44
CA ARG A 166 -8.48 -5.35 -3.97
C ARG A 166 -9.78 -4.78 -4.57
N THR A 167 -9.79 -3.49 -4.94
CA THR A 167 -10.99 -2.80 -5.45
C THR A 167 -11.06 -2.83 -6.97
N THR A 168 -10.00 -2.37 -7.66
CA THR A 168 -10.03 -2.27 -9.13
C THR A 168 -9.30 -3.40 -9.85
N GLY A 169 -8.82 -4.41 -9.13
CA GLY A 169 -8.14 -5.55 -9.75
C GLY A 169 -6.79 -5.16 -10.36
N VAL A 170 -6.44 -5.77 -11.49
CA VAL A 170 -5.25 -5.40 -12.25
C VAL A 170 -5.56 -4.20 -13.13
N THR A 171 -4.82 -3.10 -12.96
CA THR A 171 -4.88 -1.95 -13.88
C THR A 171 -3.49 -1.60 -14.38
N VAL A 172 -3.42 -1.18 -15.65
CA VAL A 172 -2.20 -0.71 -16.31
C VAL A 172 -2.24 0.81 -16.40
N GLY A 173 -1.10 1.45 -16.17
CA GLY A 173 -0.94 2.89 -16.29
C GLY A 173 0.40 3.27 -16.91
N LYS A 174 0.54 4.57 -17.21
CA LYS A 174 1.78 5.16 -17.72
C LYS A 174 2.31 6.17 -16.71
N VAL A 175 3.58 6.06 -16.37
CA VAL A 175 4.25 7.02 -15.48
C VAL A 175 4.36 8.36 -16.18
N GLU A 176 3.74 9.38 -15.59
CA GLU A 176 3.77 10.76 -16.05
C GLU A 176 4.95 11.52 -15.46
N VAL A 177 5.23 11.27 -14.17
CA VAL A 177 6.33 11.91 -13.43
C VAL A 177 6.93 10.88 -12.47
N GLY A 178 8.22 10.58 -12.64
CA GLY A 178 8.99 9.61 -11.85
C GLY A 178 9.48 10.12 -10.49
N SER A 179 9.39 11.44 -10.24
CA SER A 179 9.68 12.06 -8.94
C SER A 179 8.82 13.31 -8.79
N ALA A 180 7.69 13.15 -8.10
CA ALA A 180 6.70 14.20 -7.86
C ALA A 180 6.67 14.58 -6.38
N LYS A 181 6.19 15.81 -6.13
CA LYS A 181 5.87 16.31 -4.79
C LYS A 181 4.36 16.50 -4.70
N VAL A 182 3.72 15.81 -3.75
CA VAL A 182 2.25 15.76 -3.65
C VAL A 182 1.80 15.97 -2.21
N LYS A 183 0.59 16.52 -2.06
CA LYS A 183 -0.09 16.58 -0.76
C LYS A 183 -1.22 15.57 -0.74
N VAL A 184 -1.27 14.77 0.31
CA VAL A 184 -2.28 13.73 0.48
C VAL A 184 -3.06 13.97 1.77
N TRP A 185 -4.38 13.86 1.68
CA TRP A 185 -5.29 14.06 2.81
C TRP A 185 -5.53 12.74 3.54
N TYR A 186 -5.16 12.68 4.82
CA TYR A 186 -5.35 11.52 5.69
C TYR A 186 -6.60 11.65 6.58
N GLY A 187 -7.62 12.38 6.14
CA GLY A 187 -8.89 12.54 6.87
C GLY A 187 -8.89 13.66 7.92
N ASP A 188 -7.75 13.94 8.56
CA ASP A 188 -7.61 15.01 9.56
C ASP A 188 -6.52 16.04 9.25
N ARG A 189 -5.56 15.68 8.39
CA ARG A 189 -4.43 16.52 8.00
C ARG A 189 -3.96 16.26 6.58
N TRP A 190 -3.31 17.27 6.00
CA TRP A 190 -2.53 17.13 4.78
C TRP A 190 -1.11 16.70 5.14
N VAL A 191 -0.62 15.66 4.47
CA VAL A 191 0.75 15.16 4.59
C VAL A 191 1.46 15.39 3.26
N LEU A 192 2.65 15.96 3.33
CA LEU A 192 3.49 16.22 2.16
C LEU A 192 4.35 14.99 1.88
N PHE A 193 4.33 14.54 0.63
CA PHE A 193 5.21 13.51 0.11
C PHE A 193 6.07 14.06 -1.01
N GLU A 194 7.30 13.58 -1.12
CA GLU A 194 8.15 13.82 -2.27
C GLU A 194 8.86 12.54 -2.72
N ASP A 195 9.51 12.62 -3.87
CA ASP A 195 10.11 11.49 -4.56
C ASP A 195 9.16 10.30 -4.77
N VAL A 196 7.88 10.59 -4.98
CA VAL A 196 6.84 9.61 -5.31
C VAL A 196 6.56 9.61 -6.81
N VAL A 197 5.95 8.54 -7.32
CA VAL A 197 5.70 8.38 -8.75
C VAL A 197 4.24 8.64 -9.07
N LEU A 198 3.96 9.56 -10.00
CA LEU A 198 2.62 9.85 -10.52
C LEU A 198 2.36 9.07 -11.79
N VAL A 199 1.25 8.35 -11.84
CA VAL A 199 0.85 7.47 -12.93
C VAL A 199 -0.52 7.87 -13.44
N ARG A 200 -0.67 8.03 -14.75
CA ARG A 200 -1.99 8.05 -15.40
C ARG A 200 -2.49 6.62 -15.50
N GLY A 201 -3.56 6.30 -14.79
CA GLY A 201 -4.12 4.95 -14.69
C GLY A 201 -5.31 4.89 -13.74
N GLU A 202 -6.10 3.82 -13.83
CA GLU A 202 -7.28 3.65 -12.97
C GLU A 202 -6.89 3.17 -11.56
N CYS A 203 -7.47 3.81 -10.55
CA CYS A 203 -7.51 3.34 -9.16
C CYS A 203 -8.80 3.83 -8.48
N LYS A 204 -9.19 3.20 -7.37
CA LYS A 204 -10.28 3.65 -6.50
C LYS A 204 -9.89 3.49 -5.03
N GLY A 205 -10.68 4.10 -4.15
CA GLY A 205 -10.57 3.87 -2.71
C GLY A 205 -10.55 2.37 -2.39
N GLY A 206 -9.59 1.96 -1.55
CA GLY A 206 -9.33 0.56 -1.22
C GLY A 206 -8.16 -0.08 -1.97
N ASP A 207 -7.69 0.51 -3.08
CA ASP A 207 -6.46 0.07 -3.76
C ASP A 207 -5.18 0.49 -3.01
N SER A 208 -5.28 1.28 -1.94
CA SER A 208 -4.15 1.56 -1.04
C SER A 208 -3.45 0.27 -0.62
N GLY A 209 -2.15 0.20 -0.82
CA GLY A 209 -1.32 -0.95 -0.53
C GLY A 209 -1.12 -1.87 -1.74
N SER A 210 -1.71 -1.55 -2.90
CA SER A 210 -1.48 -2.33 -4.12
C SER A 210 0.02 -2.34 -4.47
N PRO A 211 0.62 -3.52 -4.71
CA PRO A 211 1.94 -3.59 -5.29
C PRO A 211 1.88 -3.03 -6.72
N VAL A 212 2.90 -2.26 -7.09
CA VAL A 212 3.07 -1.69 -8.43
C VAL A 212 4.33 -2.26 -9.05
N PHE A 213 4.22 -2.74 -10.29
CA PHE A 213 5.30 -3.38 -11.03
C PHE A 213 5.64 -2.58 -12.29
N LEU A 214 6.94 -2.46 -12.59
CA LEU A 214 7.43 -2.04 -13.88
C LEU A 214 7.10 -3.11 -14.91
N MET A 215 6.33 -2.72 -15.93
CA MET A 215 5.84 -3.61 -16.98
C MET A 215 6.88 -3.70 -18.10
N ILE A 216 7.45 -4.90 -18.30
CA ILE A 216 8.48 -5.14 -19.32
C ILE A 216 7.85 -5.53 -20.67
N GLY A 217 6.74 -6.29 -20.63
CA GLY A 217 6.01 -6.73 -21.82
C GLY A 217 4.69 -5.97 -22.06
N ASP A 218 3.80 -6.61 -22.80
CA ASP A 218 2.47 -6.08 -23.12
C ASP A 218 1.39 -6.47 -22.11
N GLU A 219 1.64 -7.51 -21.32
CA GLU A 219 0.75 -8.02 -20.27
C GLU A 219 1.52 -8.29 -18.96
N PRO A 220 0.85 -8.23 -17.78
CA PRO A 220 1.45 -8.58 -16.49
C PRO A 220 2.11 -9.97 -16.52
N SER A 221 3.36 -10.06 -16.09
CA SER A 221 4.14 -11.30 -16.14
C SER A 221 5.17 -11.42 -15.02
N GLU A 222 5.78 -12.60 -14.88
CA GLU A 222 6.85 -12.85 -13.91
C GLU A 222 8.17 -12.11 -14.24
N ASN A 223 8.32 -11.60 -15.47
CA ASN A 223 9.47 -10.79 -15.87
C ASN A 223 9.38 -9.34 -15.37
N ASP A 224 8.21 -8.94 -14.89
CA ASP A 224 7.98 -7.61 -14.37
C ASP A 224 8.65 -7.43 -13.01
N LYS A 225 8.89 -6.18 -12.62
CA LYS A 225 9.73 -5.90 -11.44
C LYS A 225 8.97 -5.04 -10.44
N LEU A 226 8.91 -5.46 -9.18
CA LEU A 226 8.26 -4.66 -8.13
C LEU A 226 8.97 -3.32 -8.03
N CYS A 227 8.24 -2.22 -8.19
CA CYS A 227 8.80 -0.87 -8.21
C CYS A 227 8.22 0.06 -7.15
N GLY A 228 7.14 -0.34 -6.47
CA GLY A 228 6.60 0.42 -5.36
C GLY A 228 5.24 -0.04 -4.85
N ILE A 229 4.61 0.82 -4.05
CA ILE A 229 3.33 0.59 -3.37
C ILE A 229 2.41 1.80 -3.55
N LEU A 230 1.22 1.57 -4.12
CA LEU A 230 0.21 2.62 -4.32
C LEU A 230 -0.31 3.09 -2.95
N PHE A 231 -0.38 4.40 -2.71
CA PHE A 231 -0.88 4.95 -1.44
C PHE A 231 -1.94 6.05 -1.61
N ALA A 232 -2.04 6.68 -2.78
CA ALA A 232 -2.99 7.74 -3.04
C ALA A 232 -3.41 7.74 -4.51
N GLY A 233 -4.54 8.38 -4.81
CA GLY A 233 -5.01 8.52 -6.18
C GLY A 233 -6.37 9.20 -6.30
N SER A 234 -6.79 9.34 -7.55
CA SER A 234 -8.06 9.92 -7.97
C SER A 234 -8.53 9.21 -9.24
N PRO A 235 -9.75 9.46 -9.74
CA PRO A 235 -10.15 8.94 -11.03
C PRO A 235 -9.15 9.33 -12.13
N GLY A 236 -8.51 8.33 -12.75
CA GLY A 236 -7.57 8.50 -13.86
C GLY A 236 -6.10 8.72 -13.47
N PHE A 237 -5.77 8.85 -12.18
CA PHE A 237 -4.39 8.91 -11.71
C PHE A 237 -4.19 8.19 -10.38
N PHE A 238 -3.03 7.58 -10.20
CA PHE A 238 -2.57 7.10 -8.90
C PHE A 238 -1.13 7.49 -8.63
N VAL A 239 -0.77 7.47 -7.35
CA VAL A 239 0.55 7.79 -6.85
C VAL A 239 1.06 6.62 -6.02
N PHE A 240 2.32 6.24 -6.23
CA PHE A 240 2.97 5.18 -5.46
C PHE A 240 4.30 5.62 -4.85
N CYS A 241 4.60 5.08 -3.68
CA CYS A 241 5.91 5.22 -3.02
C CYS A 241 6.90 4.24 -3.63
N LYS A 242 8.13 4.70 -3.87
CA LYS A 242 9.18 3.92 -4.54
C LYS A 242 9.66 2.75 -3.66
N TYR A 243 9.97 1.63 -4.29
CA TYR A 243 10.44 0.41 -3.61
C TYR A 243 11.70 0.62 -2.79
N LYS A 244 12.64 1.48 -3.22
CA LYS A 244 13.86 1.77 -2.44
C LYS A 244 13.57 2.19 -1.00
N TYR A 245 12.50 2.95 -0.77
CA TYR A 245 12.13 3.39 0.57
C TYR A 245 11.54 2.26 1.43
N LEU A 246 10.98 1.20 0.83
CA LEU A 246 10.59 0.00 1.60
C LEU A 246 11.84 -0.67 2.19
N GLU A 247 12.93 -0.71 1.44
CA GLU A 247 14.22 -1.23 1.94
C GLU A 247 14.89 -0.28 2.92
N ASP A 248 14.90 1.01 2.61
CA ASP A 248 15.68 2.01 3.34
C ASP A 248 14.99 2.51 4.61
N GLU A 249 13.67 2.69 4.60
CA GLU A 249 12.93 3.27 5.72
C GLU A 249 12.15 2.20 6.49
N LEU A 250 11.41 1.31 5.81
CA LEU A 250 10.66 0.23 6.47
C LEU A 250 11.55 -0.98 6.81
N LYS A 251 12.73 -1.11 6.20
CA LYS A 251 13.68 -2.22 6.40
C LYS A 251 13.11 -3.58 5.99
N VAL A 252 12.43 -3.65 4.85
CA VAL A 252 11.92 -4.92 4.29
C VAL A 252 12.45 -5.14 2.87
N SER A 253 12.62 -6.40 2.48
CA SER A 253 12.96 -6.78 1.09
C SER A 253 11.92 -7.73 0.51
N TRP A 254 11.63 -7.58 -0.78
CA TRP A 254 10.68 -8.44 -1.49
C TRP A 254 11.05 -9.92 -1.33
N ALA A 255 10.05 -10.75 -1.03
CA ALA A 255 10.24 -12.19 -0.85
C ALA A 255 9.32 -12.96 -1.81
N PRO A 256 9.71 -13.02 -3.11
CA PRO A 256 9.01 -13.82 -4.11
C PRO A 256 9.15 -15.33 -3.84
#